data_AF-A0A6J7ABN3-F1
#
_entry.id   AF-A0A6J7ABN3-F1
#
_cell.length_a   1.000
_cell.length_b   1.000
_cell.length_c   1.000
_cell.angle_alpha   90.00
_cell.angle_beta   90.00
_cell.angle_gamma   90.00
#
_symmetry.space_group_name_H-M   'P 1'
#
loop_
_entity.id
_entity.type
_entity.pdbx_description
1 polymer ?
#
loop_
_entity_poly.entity_id
_entity_poly.type
_entity_poly.pdbx_seq_one_letter_code
_entity_poly.pdbx_strand_id
1 'polypeptide(L)' 'MNAQTWLALAAGEILWSEALNNGAITASGVRADLTQYLPLRITS' A
#
# COMPACT_ATOMS: atom_id res chain seq x y z
N MET A 1 9.76 -4.09 0.37
CA MET A 1 8.41 -4.68 0.46
C MET A 1 8.45 -6.10 -0.09
N ASN A 2 7.82 -7.06 0.60
CA ASN A 2 7.66 -8.43 0.08
C ASN A 2 6.30 -8.57 -0.65
N ALA A 3 6.11 -9.69 -1.35
CA ALA A 3 4.89 -9.92 -2.14
C ALA A 3 3.62 -9.97 -1.29
N GLN A 4 3.69 -10.54 -0.08
CA GLN A 4 2.54 -10.67 0.81
C GLN A 4 2.04 -9.31 1.31
N THR A 5 2.95 -8.41 1.69
CA THR A 5 2.61 -7.02 2.06
C THR A 5 1.95 -6.28 0.91
N TRP A 6 2.43 -6.47 -0.33
CA TRP A 6 1.82 -5.84 -1.50
C TRP A 6 0.39 -6.34 -1.76
N LEU A 7 0.16 -7.65 -1.67
CA LEU A 7 -1.17 -8.22 -1.87
C LEU A 7 -2.17 -7.77 -0.81
N ALA A 8 -1.76 -7.72 0.46
CA ALA A 8 -2.59 -7.21 1.55
C ALA A 8 -2.98 -5.73 1.33
N LEU A 9 -2.04 -4.90 0.87
CA LEU A 9 -2.31 -3.50 0.50
C LEU A 9 -3.26 -3.39 -0.70
N ALA A 10 -3.02 -4.18 -1.76
CA ALA A 10 -3.83 -4.19 -2.97
C ALA A 10 -5.27 -4.63 -2.69
N ALA A 11 -5.47 -5.60 -1.80
CA ALA A 11 -6.77 -6.09 -1.35
C ALA A 11 -7.45 -5.19 -0.30
N GLY A 12 -6.70 -4.29 0.35
CA GLY A 12 -7.20 -3.43 1.42
C GLY A 12 -7.26 -4.10 2.80
N GLU A 13 -6.53 -5.20 2.99
CA GLU A 13 -6.41 -5.90 4.27
C GLU A 13 -5.56 -5.09 5.27
N ILE A 14 -4.61 -4.31 4.78
CA ILE A 14 -3.83 -3.34 5.57
C ILE A 14 -3.80 -1.98 4.87
N LEU A 15 -3.73 -0.89 5.64
CA LEU A 15 -3.66 0.46 5.09
C LEU A 15 -2.22 0.84 4.73
N TRP A 16 -2.07 1.69 3.71
CA TRP A 16 -0.77 2.24 3.30
C TRP A 16 -0.07 2.98 4.46
N SER A 17 -0.81 3.79 5.22
CA SER A 17 -0.28 4.53 6.38
C SER A 17 0.16 3.61 7.52
N GLU A 18 -0.58 2.53 7.77
CA GLU A 18 -0.23 1.53 8.78
C GLU A 18 1.06 0.80 8.40
N ALA A 19 1.18 0.36 7.15
CA ALA A 19 2.35 -0.32 6.63
C ALA A 19 3.61 0.59 6.60
N LEU A 20 3.43 1.91 6.43
CA LEU A 20 4.52 2.88 6.58
C LEU A 20 4.93 3.03 8.05
N ASN A 21 3.96 3.22 8.94
CA ASN A 21 4.21 3.46 10.36
C ASN A 21 4.89 2.28 11.05
N ASN A 22 4.58 1.04 10.63
CA ASN A 22 5.18 -0.18 11.17
C ASN A 22 6.47 -0.60 10.43
N GLY A 23 6.90 0.13 9.40
CA GLY A 23 8.11 -0.15 8.62
C GLY A 23 8.01 -1.33 7.65
N ALA A 24 6.82 -1.86 7.38
CA ALA A 24 6.63 -2.93 6.39
C ALA A 24 6.87 -2.46 4.95
N ILE A 25 6.66 -1.16 4.69
CA ILE A 25 6.99 -0.51 3.42
C ILE A 25 7.82 0.76 3.65
N THR A 26 8.49 1.19 2.60
CA THR A 26 9.22 2.47 2.57
C THR A 26 8.74 3.27 1.37
N ALA A 27 8.61 4.59 1.55
CA ALA A 27 8.22 5.53 0.50
C ALA A 27 9.17 6.72 0.53
N SER A 28 10.02 6.85 -0.50
CA SER A 28 10.97 7.95 -0.63
C SER A 28 10.50 8.93 -1.72
N GLY A 29 9.79 9.98 -1.27
CA GLY A 29 9.35 11.08 -2.13
C GLY A 29 7.85 11.17 -2.32
N VAL A 30 7.39 12.34 -2.76
CA VAL A 30 5.96 12.72 -2.77
C VAL A 30 5.10 11.80 -3.66
N ARG A 31 5.69 11.25 -4.74
CA ARG A 31 4.99 10.35 -5.68
C ARG A 31 5.01 8.89 -5.26
N ALA A 32 5.73 8.54 -4.19
CA ALA A 32 5.77 7.18 -3.68
C ALA A 32 4.55 6.87 -2.80
N ASP A 33 3.78 7.88 -2.37
CA ASP A 33 2.54 7.69 -1.62
C ASP A 33 1.44 7.12 -2.51
N LEU A 34 1.08 5.85 -2.25
CA LEU A 34 0.02 5.15 -2.97
C LEU A 34 -1.33 5.13 -2.23
N THR A 35 -1.48 5.88 -1.13
CA THR A 35 -2.73 5.92 -0.32
C THR A 35 -3.97 6.14 -1.19
N GLN A 36 -3.89 7.02 -2.19
CA GLN A 36 -5.03 7.36 -3.06
C GLN A 36 -5.38 6.27 -4.09
N TYR A 37 -4.47 5.33 -4.37
CA TYR A 37 -4.63 4.31 -5.41
C TYR A 37 -5.01 2.93 -4.83
N LEU A 38 -4.94 2.77 -3.51
CA LEU A 38 -5.22 1.53 -2.82
C LEU A 38 -6.50 1.66 -1.96
N PRO A 39 -7.27 0.57 -1.77
CA PRO A 39 -7.14 -0.73 -2.44
C PRO A 39 -7.47 -0.67 -3.94
N LEU A 40 -6.95 -1.63 -4.70
CA LEU A 40 -7.20 -1.69 -6.14
C LEU A 40 -8.67 -2.05 -6.40
N ARG A 41 -9.33 -1.26 -7.23
CA ARG A 41 -10.71 -1.50 -7.68
C ARG A 41 -10.69 -1.89 -9.15
N ILE A 42 -11.36 -2.99 -9.50
CA ILE A 42 -11.56 -3.38 -10.88
C ILE A 42 -12.85 -2.70 -11.35
N THR A 43 -12.71 -1.75 -12.28
CA THR A 43 -13.86 -1.19 -12.98
C THR A 43 -14.13 -2.04 -14.21
N SER A 44 -15.33 -2.61 -14.32
CA SER A 44 -15.84 -3.31 -15.50
C SER A 44 -16.36 -2.32 -16.55
#